data_AF-A0AAR5PB99-F1
#
_entry.id   AF-A0AAR5PB99-F1
#
_cell.length_a   1.000
_cell.length_b   1.000
_cell.length_c   1.000
_cell.angle_alpha   90.00
_cell.angle_beta   90.00
_cell.angle_gamma   90.00
#
_symmetry.space_group_name_H-M   'P 1'
#
loop_
_entity.id
_entity.type
_entity.pdbx_description
1 polymer ?
#
loop_
_entity_poly.entity_id
_entity_poly.type
_entity_poly.pdbx_seq_one_letter_code
_entity_poly.pdbx_strand_id
1 'polypeptide(L)'
;MNRFQKVPFILHGDFKLAESVAIVSYLAREYRDLIPDKWYPAESKAQARVDEYLAWQHVNTRQPCATYFFYKYIIPAMTKSPPDETELAKLESNLVTCLDQLEELWLSPELKYIAGDSISVADIFAASELEQTRLAAYDVTKDRPILKAWLERVREECNPVYSEAHAVLNRLVAKNSQSKL
;
A
#
# COMPACT_ATOMS: atom_id res chain seq x y z
N MET A 1 -10.25 -14.17 18.33
CA MET A 1 -11.29 -13.79 17.35
C MET A 1 -11.45 -12.27 17.33
N ASN A 2 -11.27 -11.64 16.16
CA ASN A 2 -11.47 -10.20 15.96
C ASN A 2 -12.98 -9.88 15.94
N ARG A 3 -13.38 -8.79 16.61
CA ARG A 3 -14.78 -8.29 16.64
C ARG A 3 -15.34 -7.96 15.25
N PHE A 4 -14.47 -7.63 14.29
CA PHE A 4 -14.87 -7.25 12.93
C PHE A 4 -14.79 -8.40 11.91
N GLN A 5 -14.32 -9.59 12.32
CA GLN A 5 -14.11 -10.74 11.42
C GLN A 5 -13.25 -10.41 10.18
N LYS A 6 -12.33 -9.45 10.31
CA LYS A 6 -11.39 -9.03 9.27
C LYS A 6 -9.95 -9.25 9.73
N VAL A 7 -9.04 -9.28 8.76
CA VAL A 7 -7.59 -9.18 8.97
C VAL A 7 -7.09 -7.81 8.48
N PRO A 8 -5.98 -7.28 9.03
CA PRO A 8 -5.20 -7.83 10.14
C PRO A 8 -5.84 -7.59 11.52
N PHE A 9 -5.45 -8.42 12.49
CA PHE A 9 -5.69 -8.20 13.93
C PHE A 9 -4.50 -8.75 14.72
N ILE A 10 -4.23 -8.18 15.90
CA ILE A 10 -3.21 -8.69 16.83
C ILE A 10 -3.84 -9.08 18.16
N LEU A 11 -3.14 -9.98 18.87
CA LEU A 11 -3.38 -10.32 20.26
C LEU A 11 -2.05 -10.09 21.00
N HIS A 12 -1.98 -9.05 21.83
CA HIS A 12 -0.80 -8.76 22.66
C HIS A 12 -1.19 -9.00 24.13
N GLY A 13 -0.84 -10.19 24.65
CA GLY A 13 -1.40 -10.67 25.93
C GLY A 13 -2.90 -10.94 25.82
N ASP A 14 -3.70 -10.25 26.62
CA ASP A 14 -5.17 -10.26 26.58
C ASP A 14 -5.76 -9.12 25.70
N PHE A 15 -4.93 -8.16 25.27
CA PHE A 15 -5.35 -7.03 24.47
C PHE A 15 -5.53 -7.41 22.99
N LYS A 16 -6.72 -7.09 22.45
CA LYS A 16 -7.11 -7.35 21.05
C LYS A 16 -7.26 -6.05 20.29
N LEU A 17 -6.52 -5.90 19.19
CA LEU A 17 -6.57 -4.73 18.33
C LEU A 17 -6.70 -5.14 16.85
N ALA A 18 -7.52 -4.40 16.12
CA ALA A 18 -7.73 -4.54 14.68
C ALA A 18 -7.48 -3.18 14.01
N GLU A 19 -7.55 -3.15 12.68
CA GLU A 19 -7.17 -2.02 11.80
C GLU A 19 -5.65 -1.81 11.73
N SER A 20 -5.10 -1.91 10.51
CA SER A 20 -3.65 -1.87 10.28
C SER A 20 -3.01 -0.58 10.80
N VAL A 21 -3.63 0.58 10.56
CA VAL A 21 -3.13 1.88 11.06
C VAL A 21 -3.08 1.89 12.59
N ALA A 22 -4.17 1.50 13.26
CA ALA A 22 -4.22 1.46 14.72
C ALA A 22 -3.21 0.48 15.32
N ILE A 23 -3.03 -0.69 14.68
CA ILE A 23 -2.03 -1.69 15.07
C ILE A 23 -0.61 -1.10 15.00
N VAL A 24 -0.26 -0.45 13.89
CA VAL A 24 1.09 0.11 13.71
C VAL A 24 1.36 1.25 14.67
N SER A 25 0.41 2.18 14.88
CA SER A 25 0.55 3.24 15.88
C SER A 25 0.64 2.69 17.32
N TYR A 26 -0.03 1.58 17.62
CA TYR A 26 0.11 0.89 18.90
C TYR A 26 1.51 0.28 19.05
N LEU A 27 1.97 -0.52 18.08
CA LEU A 27 3.29 -1.14 18.13
C LEU A 27 4.41 -0.10 18.23
N ALA A 28 4.32 1.01 17.50
CA ALA A 28 5.28 2.12 17.57
C ALA A 28 5.41 2.72 18.98
N ARG A 29 4.30 2.76 19.75
CA ARG A 29 4.31 3.27 21.12
C ARG A 29 4.82 2.24 22.11
N GLU A 30 4.34 1.00 22.02
CA GLU A 30 4.71 -0.08 22.95
C GLU A 30 6.16 -0.53 22.80
N TYR A 31 6.68 -0.50 21.58
CA TYR A 31 8.02 -1.00 21.25
C TYR A 31 8.92 0.14 20.77
N ARG A 32 8.74 1.35 21.32
CA ARG A 32 9.51 2.55 20.94
C ARG A 32 11.02 2.35 21.05
N ASP A 33 11.48 1.57 22.03
CA ASP A 33 12.91 1.28 22.21
C ASP A 33 13.47 0.30 21.16
N LEU A 34 12.60 -0.44 20.46
CA LEU A 34 12.98 -1.43 19.43
C LEU A 34 12.74 -0.92 18.01
N ILE A 35 11.76 -0.03 17.82
CA ILE A 35 11.37 0.49 16.51
C ILE A 35 12.06 1.84 16.30
N PRO A 36 12.94 1.97 15.29
CA PRO A 36 13.58 3.25 14.98
C PRO A 36 12.56 4.36 14.76
N ASP A 37 12.79 5.53 15.37
CA ASP A 37 11.86 6.67 15.40
C ASP A 37 11.44 7.14 13.99
N LYS A 38 12.30 6.95 12.98
CA LYS A 38 11.99 7.29 11.57
C LYS A 38 10.67 6.68 11.09
N TRP A 39 10.31 5.47 11.54
CA TRP A 39 9.12 4.77 11.07
C TRP A 39 7.83 5.45 11.53
N TYR A 40 7.80 5.97 12.76
CA TYR A 40 6.65 6.63 13.35
C TYR A 40 7.15 7.66 14.39
N PRO A 41 7.51 8.87 13.94
CA PRO A 41 8.24 9.84 14.76
C PRO A 41 7.51 10.24 16.04
N ALA A 42 8.25 10.52 17.11
CA ALA A 42 7.68 11.10 18.34
C ALA A 42 7.39 12.60 18.23
N GLU A 43 8.13 13.30 17.37
CA GLU A 43 7.98 14.74 17.19
C GLU A 43 6.59 15.04 16.61
N SER A 44 5.88 15.95 17.25
CA SER A 44 4.46 16.19 17.02
C SER A 44 4.12 16.48 15.56
N LYS A 45 4.88 17.37 14.89
CA LYS A 45 4.58 17.75 13.50
C LYS A 45 4.96 16.65 12.51
N ALA A 46 6.08 15.98 12.72
CA ALA A 46 6.50 14.85 11.90
C ALA A 46 5.51 13.68 12.02
N GLN A 47 5.06 13.35 13.24
CA GLN A 47 4.02 12.34 13.46
C GLN A 47 2.71 12.75 12.78
N ALA A 48 2.29 14.01 12.93
CA ALA A 48 1.07 14.51 12.32
C ALA A 48 1.08 14.39 10.79
N ARG A 49 2.23 14.55 10.13
CA ARG A 49 2.37 14.34 8.68
C ARG A 49 2.20 12.87 8.29
N VAL A 50 2.75 11.93 9.06
CA VAL A 50 2.53 10.50 8.88
C VAL A 50 1.05 10.16 9.08
N ASP A 51 0.45 10.66 10.16
CA ASP A 51 -0.95 10.44 10.50
C ASP A 51 -1.90 11.00 9.43
N GLU A 52 -1.58 12.15 8.84
CA GLU A 52 -2.33 12.77 7.74
C GLU A 52 -2.43 11.82 6.55
N TYR A 53 -1.31 11.22 6.12
CA TYR A 53 -1.32 10.25 5.03
C TYR A 53 -2.09 8.97 5.41
N LEU A 54 -1.84 8.42 6.61
CA LEU A 54 -2.48 7.18 7.04
C LEU A 54 -4.01 7.32 7.14
N ALA A 55 -4.51 8.50 7.51
CA ALA A 55 -5.94 8.82 7.48
C ALA A 55 -6.44 8.99 6.04
N TRP A 56 -5.70 9.73 5.20
CA TRP A 56 -6.07 10.01 3.82
C TRP A 56 -6.12 8.75 2.94
N GLN A 57 -5.15 7.85 3.07
CA GLN A 57 -4.98 6.73 2.12
C GLN A 57 -6.18 5.78 2.04
N HIS A 58 -6.99 5.67 3.11
CA HIS A 58 -8.06 4.68 3.21
C HIS A 58 -9.05 4.73 2.05
N VAL A 59 -9.43 5.94 1.63
CA VAL A 59 -10.40 6.17 0.55
C VAL A 59 -9.77 6.75 -0.73
N ASN A 60 -8.46 7.04 -0.71
CA ASN A 60 -7.77 7.66 -1.85
C ASN A 60 -6.75 6.72 -2.51
N THR A 61 -5.89 6.03 -1.76
CA THR A 61 -4.93 5.06 -2.34
C THR A 61 -5.46 3.64 -2.24
N ARG A 62 -5.82 3.19 -1.02
CA ARG A 62 -6.26 1.83 -0.76
C ARG A 62 -7.51 1.46 -1.53
N GLN A 63 -8.54 2.30 -1.46
CA GLN A 63 -9.84 1.96 -2.07
C GLN A 63 -9.75 1.82 -3.59
N PRO A 64 -9.18 2.78 -4.37
CA PRO A 64 -9.05 2.61 -5.82
C PRO A 64 -8.14 1.45 -6.25
N CYS A 65 -7.00 1.25 -5.57
CA CYS A 65 -6.11 0.14 -5.87
C CYS A 65 -6.79 -1.22 -5.61
N ALA A 66 -7.46 -1.35 -4.47
CA ALA A 66 -8.14 -2.59 -4.09
C ALA A 66 -9.34 -2.86 -5.00
N THR A 67 -10.20 -1.86 -5.29
CA THR A 67 -11.38 -2.10 -6.13
C THR A 67 -11.00 -2.49 -7.55
N TYR A 68 -10.02 -1.83 -8.15
CA TYR A 68 -9.50 -2.21 -9.46
C TYR A 68 -8.91 -3.63 -9.46
N PHE A 69 -8.05 -3.95 -8.49
CA PHE A 69 -7.46 -5.27 -8.33
C PHE A 69 -8.53 -6.36 -8.15
N PHE A 70 -9.49 -6.15 -7.26
CA PHE A 70 -10.56 -7.12 -7.01
C PHE A 70 -11.40 -7.35 -8.27
N TYR A 71 -11.77 -6.27 -8.96
CA TYR A 71 -12.63 -6.35 -10.14
C TYR A 71 -11.94 -6.99 -11.34
N LYS A 72 -10.67 -6.63 -11.60
CA LYS A 72 -9.91 -7.15 -12.74
C LYS A 72 -9.34 -8.56 -12.52
N TYR A 73 -9.00 -8.92 -11.27
CA TYR A 73 -8.29 -10.17 -10.99
C TYR A 73 -9.07 -11.15 -10.12
N ILE A 74 -9.54 -10.73 -8.94
CA ILE A 74 -10.13 -11.66 -7.96
C ILE A 74 -11.50 -12.16 -8.40
N ILE A 75 -12.41 -11.26 -8.78
CA ILE A 75 -13.77 -11.62 -9.18
C ILE A 75 -13.74 -12.59 -10.38
N PRO A 76 -13.02 -12.33 -11.48
CA PRO A 76 -12.91 -13.28 -12.59
C PRO A 76 -12.30 -14.62 -12.19
N ALA A 77 -11.31 -14.62 -11.31
CA ALA A 77 -10.71 -15.87 -10.82
C ALA A 77 -11.70 -16.72 -10.02
N MET A 78 -12.62 -16.10 -9.28
CA MET A 78 -13.66 -16.75 -8.49
C MET A 78 -14.87 -17.19 -9.33
N THR A 79 -15.38 -16.31 -10.19
CA THR A 79 -16.62 -16.55 -10.95
C THR A 79 -16.39 -17.26 -12.28
N LYS A 80 -15.14 -17.30 -12.77
CA LYS A 80 -14.77 -17.77 -14.11
C LYS A 80 -15.41 -16.97 -15.25
N SER A 81 -15.83 -15.73 -14.97
CA SER A 81 -16.41 -14.81 -15.95
C SER A 81 -15.53 -13.58 -16.13
N PRO A 82 -15.43 -13.01 -17.34
CA PRO A 82 -14.72 -11.76 -17.56
C PRO A 82 -15.40 -10.59 -16.82
N PRO A 83 -14.63 -9.55 -16.44
CA PRO A 83 -15.20 -8.32 -15.89
C PRO A 83 -15.99 -7.56 -16.95
N ASP A 84 -16.98 -6.76 -16.54
CA ASP A 84 -17.63 -5.80 -17.43
C ASP A 84 -16.62 -4.72 -17.85
N GLU A 85 -16.48 -4.50 -19.16
CA GLU A 85 -15.47 -3.59 -19.70
C GLU A 85 -15.74 -2.12 -19.34
N THR A 86 -17.02 -1.73 -19.22
CA THR A 86 -17.40 -0.35 -18.91
C THR A 86 -17.06 -0.02 -17.47
N GLU A 87 -17.43 -0.88 -16.52
CA GLU A 87 -17.08 -0.69 -15.11
C GLU A 87 -15.57 -0.83 -14.90
N LEU A 88 -14.89 -1.74 -15.62
CA LEU A 88 -13.43 -1.87 -15.53
C LEU A 88 -12.72 -0.58 -15.98
N ALA A 89 -13.15 0.04 -17.09
CA ALA A 89 -12.58 1.30 -17.57
C ALA A 89 -12.78 2.45 -16.57
N LYS A 90 -13.94 2.49 -15.91
CA LYS A 90 -14.22 3.47 -14.84
C LYS A 90 -13.32 3.26 -13.62
N LEU A 91 -13.14 2.01 -13.18
CA LEU A 91 -12.24 1.68 -12.07
C LEU A 91 -10.78 2.00 -12.41
N GLU A 92 -10.38 1.80 -13.66
CA GLU A 92 -9.05 2.18 -14.14
C GLU A 92 -8.85 3.70 -14.11
N SER A 93 -9.85 4.48 -14.55
CA SER A 93 -9.82 5.95 -14.46
C SER A 93 -9.69 6.45 -13.01
N ASN A 94 -10.39 5.79 -12.07
CA ASN A 94 -10.26 6.09 -10.64
C ASN A 94 -8.86 5.75 -10.11
N LEU A 95 -8.26 4.65 -10.57
CA LEU A 95 -6.88 4.30 -10.23
C LEU A 95 -5.90 5.35 -10.77
N VAL A 96 -6.05 5.79 -12.02
CA VAL A 96 -5.22 6.86 -12.61
C VAL A 96 -5.32 8.13 -11.77
N THR A 97 -6.54 8.57 -11.44
CA THR A 97 -6.76 9.76 -10.59
C THR A 97 -6.09 9.61 -9.22
N CYS A 98 -6.15 8.42 -8.61
CA CYS A 98 -5.46 8.12 -7.36
C CYS A 98 -3.94 8.27 -7.49
N LEU A 99 -3.34 7.76 -8.57
CA LEU A 99 -1.91 7.86 -8.82
C LEU A 99 -1.47 9.31 -9.05
N ASP A 100 -2.28 10.10 -9.78
CA ASP A 100 -2.05 11.54 -9.96
C ASP A 100 -2.05 12.26 -8.61
N GLN A 101 -3.06 12.01 -7.77
CA GLN A 101 -3.13 12.60 -6.43
C GLN A 101 -1.97 12.17 -5.53
N LEU A 102 -1.51 10.93 -5.64
CA LEU A 102 -0.35 10.47 -4.89
C LEU A 102 0.91 11.25 -5.29
N GLU A 103 1.14 11.44 -6.58
CA GLU A 103 2.27 12.23 -7.08
C GLU A 103 2.15 13.72 -6.77
N GLU A 104 0.97 14.33 -6.93
CA GLU A 104 0.80 15.78 -6.77
C GLU A 104 0.75 16.24 -5.32
N LEU A 105 0.20 15.42 -4.42
CA LEU A 105 -0.05 15.82 -3.03
C LEU A 105 1.03 15.32 -2.05
N TRP A 106 1.64 14.18 -2.35
CA TRP A 106 2.47 13.46 -1.37
C TRP A 106 3.91 13.22 -1.81
N LEU A 107 4.16 13.23 -3.11
CA LEU A 107 5.50 13.07 -3.65
C LEU A 107 5.97 14.37 -4.27
N SER A 108 7.27 14.61 -4.27
CA SER A 108 7.85 15.69 -5.03
C SER A 108 9.31 15.37 -5.34
N PRO A 109 9.95 16.03 -6.32
CA PRO A 109 11.37 15.88 -6.55
C PRO A 109 12.24 16.29 -5.35
N GLU A 110 11.73 17.19 -4.49
CA GLU A 110 12.43 17.71 -3.31
C GLU A 110 12.30 16.80 -2.09
N LEU A 111 11.16 16.10 -1.94
CA LEU A 111 10.90 15.20 -0.83
C LEU A 111 11.18 13.74 -1.21
N LYS A 112 11.97 13.05 -0.38
CA LYS A 112 12.35 11.65 -0.67
C LYS A 112 11.21 10.66 -0.41
N TYR A 113 10.31 10.95 0.53
CA TYR A 113 9.27 10.08 1.05
C TYR A 113 7.99 10.86 1.35
N ILE A 114 6.89 10.16 1.57
CA ILE A 114 5.53 10.74 1.73
C ILE A 114 5.46 11.75 2.87
N ALA A 115 6.16 11.48 3.98
CA ALA A 115 6.11 12.32 5.17
C ALA A 115 7.32 13.24 5.34
N GLY A 116 8.24 13.28 4.37
CA GLY A 116 9.45 14.12 4.42
C GLY A 116 10.70 13.42 3.87
N ASP A 117 11.85 13.73 4.47
CA ASP A 117 13.16 13.25 3.99
C ASP A 117 13.54 11.83 4.45
N SER A 118 12.81 11.28 5.42
CA SER A 118 13.04 9.94 5.98
C SER A 118 11.83 9.04 5.71
N ILE A 119 12.10 7.76 5.42
CA ILE A 119 11.04 6.76 5.26
C ILE A 119 10.20 6.64 6.53
N SER A 120 8.92 6.39 6.34
CA SER A 120 7.97 6.16 7.43
C SER A 120 7.01 5.01 7.11
N VAL A 121 6.14 4.67 8.05
CA VAL A 121 5.06 3.70 7.78
C VAL A 121 4.08 4.19 6.71
N ALA A 122 3.99 5.51 6.46
CA ALA A 122 3.18 6.03 5.36
C ALA A 122 3.64 5.44 4.02
N ASP A 123 4.95 5.36 3.81
CA ASP A 123 5.54 4.81 2.60
C ASP A 123 5.29 3.30 2.46
N ILE A 124 5.35 2.56 3.56
CA ILE A 124 5.04 1.11 3.56
C ILE A 124 3.57 0.87 3.16
N PHE A 125 2.64 1.64 3.74
CA PHE A 125 1.22 1.52 3.41
C PHE A 125 0.97 1.83 1.94
N ALA A 126 1.47 2.97 1.47
CA ALA A 126 1.35 3.39 0.09
C ALA A 126 1.89 2.31 -0.87
N ALA A 127 3.13 1.86 -0.65
CA ALA A 127 3.79 0.90 -1.53
C ALA A 127 3.04 -0.44 -1.53
N SER A 128 2.59 -0.93 -0.37
CA SER A 128 1.83 -2.17 -0.28
C SER A 128 0.50 -2.11 -1.04
N GLU A 129 -0.19 -0.97 -1.03
CA GLU A 129 -1.45 -0.80 -1.78
C GLU A 129 -1.22 -0.77 -3.30
N LEU A 130 -0.10 -0.20 -3.75
CA LEU A 130 0.27 -0.18 -5.17
C LEU A 130 0.67 -1.56 -5.69
N GLU A 131 1.41 -2.35 -4.90
CA GLU A 131 1.93 -3.67 -5.31
C GLU A 131 0.83 -4.63 -5.77
N GLN A 132 -0.37 -4.58 -5.17
CA GLN A 132 -1.49 -5.47 -5.53
C GLN A 132 -1.95 -5.32 -6.99
N THR A 133 -1.78 -4.12 -7.59
CA THR A 133 -2.18 -3.84 -8.98
C THR A 133 -1.39 -4.66 -10.00
N ARG A 134 -0.18 -5.14 -9.64
CA ARG A 134 0.64 -6.01 -10.49
C ARG A 134 -0.06 -7.34 -10.81
N LEU A 135 -0.86 -7.87 -9.88
CA LEU A 135 -1.67 -9.07 -10.13
C LEU A 135 -2.73 -8.83 -11.22
N ALA A 136 -3.24 -7.61 -11.30
CA ALA A 136 -4.13 -7.14 -12.34
C ALA A 136 -3.38 -6.72 -13.63
N ALA A 137 -2.08 -7.02 -13.72
CA ALA A 137 -1.20 -6.65 -14.83
C ALA A 137 -1.23 -5.16 -15.17
N TYR A 138 -1.41 -4.30 -14.16
CA TYR A 138 -1.30 -2.85 -14.30
C TYR A 138 0.05 -2.40 -13.74
N ASP A 139 0.79 -1.64 -14.54
CA ASP A 139 2.06 -1.06 -14.13
C ASP A 139 1.83 0.39 -13.68
N VAL A 140 1.78 0.58 -12.38
CA VAL A 140 1.61 1.92 -11.77
C VAL A 140 2.79 2.84 -12.01
N THR A 141 3.95 2.33 -12.44
CA THR A 141 5.16 3.15 -12.67
C THR A 141 5.26 3.66 -14.11
N LYS A 142 4.41 3.17 -15.00
CA LYS A 142 4.41 3.54 -16.41
C LYS A 142 4.07 5.03 -16.55
N ASP A 143 4.92 5.76 -17.26
CA ASP A 143 4.79 7.20 -17.51
C ASP A 143 4.77 8.07 -16.22
N ARG A 144 5.26 7.53 -15.09
CA ARG A 144 5.24 8.16 -13.76
C ARG A 144 6.62 8.11 -13.08
N PRO A 145 7.60 8.93 -13.54
CA PRO A 145 8.99 8.83 -13.08
C PRO A 145 9.18 9.16 -11.61
N ILE A 146 8.39 10.08 -11.03
CA ILE A 146 8.47 10.45 -9.61
C ILE A 146 8.00 9.28 -8.75
N LEU A 147 6.82 8.74 -9.06
CA LEU A 147 6.27 7.57 -8.38
C LEU A 147 7.20 6.35 -8.52
N LYS A 148 7.76 6.13 -9.71
CA LYS A 148 8.72 5.04 -9.95
C LYS A 148 9.94 5.16 -9.04
N ALA A 149 10.58 6.33 -9.03
CA ALA A 149 11.78 6.57 -8.23
C ALA A 149 11.50 6.44 -6.72
N TRP A 150 10.35 6.92 -6.25
CA TRP A 150 9.93 6.75 -4.86
C TRP A 150 9.70 5.26 -4.52
N LEU A 151 8.96 4.52 -5.36
CA LEU A 151 8.64 3.10 -5.09
C LEU A 151 9.91 2.23 -5.11
N GLU A 152 10.86 2.50 -6.01
CA GLU A 152 12.18 1.85 -6.04
C GLU A 152 12.96 2.13 -4.75
N ARG A 153 13.00 3.39 -4.29
CA ARG A 153 13.66 3.78 -3.04
C ARG A 153 13.05 3.06 -1.83
N VAL A 154 11.72 2.98 -1.75
CA VAL A 154 11.02 2.28 -0.65
C VAL A 154 11.34 0.78 -0.65
N ARG A 155 11.38 0.15 -1.84
CA ARG A 155 11.77 -1.27 -1.99
C ARG A 155 13.20 -1.50 -1.52
N GLU A 156 14.13 -0.67 -1.95
CA GLU A 156 15.55 -0.76 -1.59
C GLU A 156 15.74 -0.63 -0.08
N GLU A 157 15.15 0.38 0.55
CA GLU A 157 15.32 0.61 1.99
C GLU A 157 14.66 -0.45 2.88
N CYS A 158 13.57 -1.07 2.41
CA CYS A 158 12.86 -2.11 3.16
C CYS A 158 13.37 -3.54 2.87
N ASN A 159 14.30 -3.73 1.94
CA ASN A 159 14.82 -5.05 1.61
C ASN A 159 15.78 -5.58 2.70
N PRO A 160 15.78 -6.91 2.96
CA PRO A 160 15.10 -7.97 2.20
C PRO A 160 13.63 -8.19 2.58
N VAL A 161 13.15 -7.62 3.68
CA VAL A 161 11.81 -7.87 4.24
C VAL A 161 10.70 -7.49 3.27
N TYR A 162 10.90 -6.45 2.46
CA TYR A 162 9.96 -6.09 1.39
C TYR A 162 9.73 -7.24 0.42
N SER A 163 10.81 -7.87 -0.05
CA SER A 163 10.75 -8.98 -1.00
C SER A 163 10.11 -10.23 -0.38
N GLU A 164 10.43 -10.50 0.90
CA GLU A 164 9.85 -11.61 1.66
C GLU A 164 8.35 -11.45 1.87
N ALA A 165 7.90 -10.26 2.29
CA ALA A 165 6.49 -9.95 2.49
C ALA A 165 5.68 -10.09 1.19
N HIS A 166 6.27 -9.74 0.05
CA HIS A 166 5.65 -9.83 -1.26
C HIS A 166 5.93 -11.15 -2.01
N ALA A 167 6.54 -12.16 -1.37
CA ALA A 167 6.95 -13.40 -2.05
C ALA A 167 5.78 -14.14 -2.73
N VAL A 168 4.62 -14.19 -2.08
CA VAL A 168 3.41 -14.80 -2.66
C VAL A 168 2.91 -14.00 -3.86
N LEU A 169 2.85 -12.67 -3.74
CA LEU A 169 2.45 -11.77 -4.82
C LEU A 169 3.39 -11.94 -6.03
N ASN A 170 4.70 -11.91 -5.81
CA ASN A 170 5.72 -12.08 -6.85
C ASN A 170 5.57 -13.41 -7.59
N ARG A 171 5.32 -14.50 -6.87
CA ARG A 171 5.07 -15.83 -7.46
C ARG A 171 3.81 -15.83 -8.35
N LEU A 172 2.73 -15.22 -7.89
CA LEU A 172 1.47 -15.15 -8.62
C LEU A 172 1.58 -14.27 -9.88
N VAL A 173 2.25 -13.12 -9.78
CA VAL A 173 2.55 -12.25 -10.93
C VAL A 173 3.34 -13.01 -11.99
N ALA A 174 4.41 -13.70 -11.61
CA ALA A 174 5.23 -14.49 -12.55
C ALA A 174 4.41 -15.58 -13.27
N LYS A 175 3.53 -16.27 -12.54
CA LYS A 175 2.64 -17.29 -13.12
C LYS A 175 1.64 -16.69 -14.13
N ASN A 176 1.06 -15.53 -13.82
CA ASN A 176 0.10 -14.87 -14.70
C ASN A 176 0.76 -14.41 -16.02
N SER A 177 2.01 -13.93 -15.95
CA SER A 177 2.78 -13.54 -17.14
C SER A 177 3.07 -14.74 -18.05
N GLN A 178 3.37 -15.91 -17.48
CA GLN A 178 3.63 -17.14 -18.24
C GLN A 178 2.37 -17.73 -18.88
N SER A 179 1.18 -17.57 -18.27
CA SER A 179 -0.09 -18.06 -18.83
C SER A 179 -0.62 -17.24 -20.01
N LYS A 180 -0.01 -16.08 -20.30
CA LYS A 180 -0.38 -15.18 -21.41
C LYS A 180 0.56 -15.32 -22.63
N LEU A 181 1.57 -16.19 -22.55
CA LEU A 181 2.46 -16.62 -23.64
C LEU A 181 2.01 -18.00 -24.16
#